data_AF-A0A2N6E6G7-F1
#
_entry.id   AF-A0A2N6E6G7-F1
#
_cell.length_a   1.000
_cell.length_b   1.000
_cell.length_c   1.000
_cell.angle_alpha   90.00
_cell.angle_beta   90.00
_cell.angle_gamma   90.00
#
_symmetry.space_group_name_H-M   'P 1'
#
loop_
_entity.id
_entity.type
_entity.pdbx_description
1 polymer ?
#
loop_
_entity_poly.entity_id
_entity_poly.type
_entity_poly.pdbx_seq_one_letter_code
_entity_poly.pdbx_strand_id
1 'polypeptide(L)'
;MKFLTRFSKRYMSEKREPLRTVFHSTIMLNSSSGQATVDGVLQVANPGAWMFYLPASEEKYFYGNNGRIDCVRKSRPTEDALLNVQGKVGRYEMDDWRRALSTTVYRRLSEIWLVSCRLWRAGLGPQPLGICFVDQYVRDRKSLGPSCGLISENVYHLPRKRNATLSQIKAAGVVPDQILSCFRQQERGYVIDLCSVVGVKPANAEAEVRRLEQILAEAHQARNVPDSLDDLLLGNTDNL
;
A
#
# COMPACT_ATOMS: atom_id res chain seq x y z
N MET A 1 -35.29 -23.16 -11.90
CA MET A 1 -33.87 -23.16 -12.31
C MET A 1 -33.04 -22.57 -11.18
N LYS A 2 -32.39 -23.40 -10.36
CA LYS A 2 -31.47 -22.95 -9.30
C LYS A 2 -30.05 -22.96 -9.87
N PHE A 3 -29.49 -21.79 -10.19
CA PHE A 3 -28.06 -21.67 -10.46
C PHE A 3 -27.31 -21.72 -9.12
N LEU A 4 -26.93 -22.92 -8.71
CA LEU A 4 -25.88 -23.11 -7.71
C LEU A 4 -24.56 -22.69 -8.37
N THR A 5 -24.18 -21.43 -8.21
CA THR A 5 -22.81 -20.98 -8.44
C THR A 5 -21.91 -21.71 -7.46
N ARG A 6 -21.28 -22.81 -7.93
CA ARG A 6 -20.07 -23.37 -7.34
C ARG A 6 -18.98 -22.30 -7.42
N PHE A 7 -18.97 -21.37 -6.47
CA PHE A 7 -17.76 -20.65 -6.13
C PHE A 7 -16.77 -21.68 -5.61
N SER A 8 -15.61 -21.75 -6.26
CA SER A 8 -14.50 -22.58 -5.84
C SER A 8 -14.11 -22.22 -4.40
N LYS A 9 -14.60 -22.99 -3.44
CA LYS A 9 -13.93 -23.17 -2.15
C LYS A 9 -12.48 -23.57 -2.46
N ARG A 10 -11.53 -22.99 -1.72
CA ARG A 10 -10.09 -23.29 -1.69
C ARG A 10 -9.22 -22.65 -2.77
N TYR A 11 -8.97 -21.35 -2.61
CA TYR A 11 -7.62 -20.83 -2.78
C TYR A 11 -7.28 -19.86 -1.65
N MET A 12 -7.65 -20.22 -0.42
CA MET A 12 -6.84 -19.81 0.72
C MET A 12 -5.88 -20.97 0.90
N SER A 13 -4.59 -20.77 0.65
CA SER A 13 -3.61 -21.71 1.18
C SER A 13 -3.89 -21.79 2.68
N GLU A 14 -4.22 -23.00 3.17
CA GLU A 14 -4.39 -23.21 4.62
C GLU A 14 -3.07 -22.87 5.37
N LYS A 15 -1.96 -22.70 4.64
CA LYS A 15 -0.71 -22.11 5.11
C LYS A 15 -0.66 -20.62 4.81
N ARG A 16 -0.84 -19.81 5.87
CA ARG A 16 -0.43 -18.41 5.92
C ARG A 16 1.09 -18.38 6.03
N GLU A 17 1.76 -17.69 5.11
CA GLU A 17 3.19 -17.39 5.31
C GLU A 17 3.41 -16.51 6.54
N PRO A 18 4.53 -16.69 7.27
CA PRO A 18 4.85 -15.87 8.42
C PRO A 18 4.97 -14.40 8.02
N LEU A 19 4.53 -13.52 8.90
CA LEU A 19 4.70 -12.08 8.71
C LEU A 19 6.19 -11.73 8.72
N ARG A 20 6.59 -10.87 7.79
CA ARG A 20 7.93 -10.35 7.66
C ARG A 20 7.95 -8.88 8.07
N THR A 21 8.94 -8.48 8.85
CA THR A 21 9.28 -7.08 8.99
C THR A 21 10.72 -6.89 8.55
N VAL A 22 10.93 -5.95 7.63
CA VAL A 22 12.24 -5.65 7.06
C VAL A 22 12.62 -4.22 7.38
N PHE A 23 13.86 -4.01 7.81
CA PHE A 23 14.44 -2.70 8.03
C PHE A 23 15.62 -2.50 7.09
N HIS A 24 15.53 -1.46 6.27
CA HIS A 24 16.63 -1.02 5.44
C HIS A 24 17.20 0.29 5.97
N SER A 25 18.52 0.38 5.96
CA SER A 25 19.19 1.64 6.28
C SER A 25 19.02 2.63 5.13
N THR A 26 19.09 2.18 3.87
CA THR A 26 19.00 3.10 2.74
C THR A 26 18.37 2.45 1.51
N ILE A 27 17.46 3.16 0.87
CA ILE A 27 17.02 2.88 -0.50
C ILE A 27 17.27 4.10 -1.38
N MET A 28 18.04 3.89 -2.46
CA MET A 28 18.29 4.89 -3.49
C MET A 28 17.57 4.50 -4.78
N LEU A 29 16.54 5.24 -5.16
CA LEU A 29 15.82 5.04 -6.41
C LEU A 29 16.33 6.01 -7.49
N ASN A 30 16.69 5.49 -8.65
CA ASN A 30 16.82 6.27 -9.87
C ASN A 30 15.55 6.08 -10.71
N SER A 31 14.68 7.08 -10.69
CA SER A 31 13.39 7.00 -11.37
C SER A 31 13.52 6.98 -12.90
N SER A 32 14.62 7.51 -13.44
CA SER A 32 14.87 7.50 -14.89
C SER A 32 15.29 6.13 -15.42
N SER A 33 16.08 5.37 -14.65
CA SER A 33 16.55 4.04 -15.07
C SER A 33 15.69 2.88 -14.55
N GLY A 34 14.75 3.15 -13.63
CA GLY A 34 13.98 2.08 -12.98
C GLY A 34 14.84 1.16 -12.14
N GLN A 35 15.95 1.67 -11.59
CA GLN A 35 16.86 0.92 -10.73
C GLN A 35 16.79 1.45 -9.30
N ALA A 36 16.85 0.54 -8.34
CA ALA A 36 16.98 0.86 -6.92
C ALA A 36 18.23 0.19 -6.34
N THR A 37 18.95 0.90 -5.47
CA THR A 37 19.97 0.29 -4.61
C THR A 37 19.41 0.21 -3.20
N VAL A 38 19.28 -1.00 -2.66
CA VAL A 38 18.78 -1.28 -1.31
C VAL A 38 19.93 -1.79 -0.48
N ASP A 39 20.36 -1.03 0.53
CA ASP A 39 21.52 -1.35 1.39
C ASP A 39 22.77 -1.79 0.58
N GLY A 40 23.02 -1.11 -0.54
CA GLY A 40 24.15 -1.40 -1.44
C GLY A 40 23.88 -2.44 -2.53
N VAL A 41 22.74 -3.13 -2.50
CA VAL A 41 22.37 -4.15 -3.50
C VAL A 41 21.51 -3.53 -4.61
N LEU A 42 21.99 -3.62 -5.85
CA LEU A 42 21.26 -3.14 -7.03
C LEU A 42 20.12 -4.08 -7.41
N GLN A 43 18.94 -3.52 -7.63
CA GLN A 43 17.72 -4.22 -8.01
C GLN A 43 16.93 -3.45 -9.08
N VAL A 44 16.11 -4.17 -9.84
CA VAL A 44 15.12 -3.55 -10.74
C VAL A 44 13.92 -3.09 -9.91
N ALA A 45 13.47 -1.86 -10.16
CA ALA A 45 12.28 -1.28 -9.57
C ALA A 45 11.22 -1.02 -10.64
N ASN A 46 9.99 -1.39 -10.33
CA ASN A 46 8.83 -1.10 -11.15
C ASN A 46 8.13 0.16 -10.60
N PRO A 47 8.28 1.33 -11.24
CA PRO A 47 7.73 2.57 -10.73
C PRO A 47 6.22 2.63 -10.93
N GLY A 48 5.50 2.97 -9.87
CA GLY A 48 4.11 3.44 -9.91
C GLY A 48 4.04 4.96 -9.70
N ALA A 49 2.83 5.49 -9.50
CA ALA A 49 2.62 6.92 -9.26
C ALA A 49 2.90 7.35 -7.82
N TRP A 50 2.59 6.49 -6.85
CA TRP A 50 2.69 6.74 -5.40
C TRP A 50 3.67 5.80 -4.69
N MET A 51 3.92 4.65 -5.31
CA MET A 51 4.82 3.63 -4.80
C MET A 51 5.65 3.08 -5.95
N PHE A 52 6.77 2.45 -5.62
CA PHE A 52 7.52 1.58 -6.53
C PHE A 52 7.60 0.17 -5.94
N TYR A 53 7.69 -0.83 -6.82
CA TYR A 53 7.75 -2.24 -6.43
C TYR A 53 9.13 -2.81 -6.75
N LEU A 54 9.70 -3.60 -5.84
CA LEU A 54 10.90 -4.39 -6.02
C LEU A 54 10.50 -5.86 -6.19
N PRO A 55 10.47 -6.39 -7.42
CA PRO A 55 9.96 -7.74 -7.67
C PRO A 55 10.76 -8.85 -7.02
N ALA A 56 12.08 -8.66 -6.85
CA ALA A 56 12.97 -9.67 -6.29
C ALA A 56 12.72 -9.92 -4.79
N SER A 57 12.32 -8.88 -4.04
CA SER A 57 12.03 -8.95 -2.61
C SER A 57 10.54 -8.91 -2.27
N GLU A 58 9.67 -8.72 -3.27
CA GLU A 58 8.22 -8.55 -3.12
C GLU A 58 7.79 -7.32 -2.30
N GLU A 59 8.66 -6.31 -2.23
CA GLU A 59 8.46 -5.10 -1.44
C GLU A 59 7.93 -3.94 -2.27
N LYS A 60 6.93 -3.22 -1.76
CA LYS A 60 6.40 -1.98 -2.32
C LYS A 60 6.65 -0.83 -1.37
N TYR A 61 7.35 0.22 -1.81
CA TYR A 61 7.66 1.39 -0.99
C TYR A 61 6.90 2.61 -1.45
N PHE A 62 6.44 3.44 -0.52
CA PHE A 62 5.96 4.78 -0.86
C PHE A 62 7.11 5.65 -1.35
N TYR A 63 6.81 6.51 -2.32
CA TYR A 63 7.60 7.71 -2.48
C TYR A 63 7.40 8.55 -1.21
N GLY A 64 8.47 8.69 -0.41
CA GLY A 64 8.47 9.50 0.81
C GLY A 64 9.08 10.88 0.56
N ASN A 65 8.61 11.88 1.30
CA ASN A 65 9.26 13.18 1.45
C ASN A 65 9.10 13.66 2.89
N ASN A 66 10.17 13.55 3.68
CA ASN A 66 10.21 13.83 5.11
C ASN A 66 9.12 13.10 5.90
N GLY A 67 8.98 11.78 5.68
CA GLY A 67 7.98 10.94 6.36
C GLY A 67 6.53 11.13 5.90
N ARG A 68 6.29 11.92 4.84
CA ARG A 68 4.97 12.07 4.18
C ARG A 68 4.96 11.38 2.82
N ILE A 69 3.78 10.98 2.36
CA ILE A 69 3.65 10.40 1.02
C ILE A 69 3.85 11.47 -0.05
N ASP A 70 4.46 11.06 -1.16
CA ASP A 70 4.71 11.87 -2.33
C ASP A 70 4.21 11.16 -3.60
N CYS A 71 4.12 11.92 -4.70
CA CYS A 71 3.70 11.41 -6.00
C CYS A 71 4.76 11.75 -7.06
N VAL A 72 5.00 10.86 -8.01
CA VAL A 72 5.92 11.15 -9.14
C VAL A 72 5.19 11.40 -10.45
N ARG A 73 3.85 11.36 -10.46
CA ARG A 73 3.09 11.63 -11.68
C ARG A 73 3.19 13.11 -12.04
N LYS A 74 3.25 13.39 -13.35
CA LYS A 74 3.21 14.75 -13.93
C LYS A 74 2.01 15.60 -13.46
N SER A 75 0.91 14.96 -13.07
CA SER A 75 -0.29 15.64 -12.57
C SER A 75 -0.18 16.10 -11.11
N ARG A 76 0.89 15.76 -10.38
CA ARG A 76 1.13 16.27 -9.03
C ARG A 76 1.30 17.80 -9.10
N PRO A 77 0.54 18.59 -8.32
CA PRO A 77 0.75 20.02 -8.22
C PRO A 77 2.17 20.38 -7.74
N THR A 78 2.69 21.51 -8.19
CA THR A 78 3.91 22.10 -7.64
C THR A 78 3.64 22.64 -6.22
N GLU A 79 4.69 22.85 -5.43
CA GLU A 79 4.54 23.44 -4.09
C GLU A 79 3.87 24.83 -4.14
N ASP A 80 4.20 25.64 -5.15
CA ASP A 80 3.54 26.92 -5.39
C ASP A 80 2.04 26.77 -5.69
N ALA A 81 1.67 25.80 -6.54
CA ALA A 81 0.26 25.55 -6.84
C ALA A 81 -0.52 25.05 -5.61
N LEU A 82 0.10 24.25 -4.74
CA LEU A 82 -0.54 23.79 -3.49
C LEU A 82 -0.91 24.96 -2.57
N LEU A 83 -0.13 26.05 -2.57
CA LEU A 83 -0.36 27.23 -1.76
C LEU A 83 -1.35 28.21 -2.40
N ASN A 84 -1.25 28.40 -3.71
CA ASN A 84 -1.84 29.56 -4.38
C ASN A 84 -3.03 29.24 -5.30
N VAL A 85 -3.24 27.97 -5.65
CA VAL A 85 -4.28 27.57 -6.61
C VAL A 85 -5.46 26.89 -5.91
N GLN A 86 -6.66 27.17 -6.40
CA GLN A 86 -7.91 26.50 -5.99
C GLN A 86 -8.55 25.76 -7.16
N GLY A 87 -9.47 24.85 -6.85
CA GLY A 87 -10.18 24.03 -7.84
C GLY A 87 -9.46 22.72 -8.16
N LYS A 88 -9.69 22.19 -9.37
CA LYS A 88 -9.26 20.84 -9.76
C LYS A 88 -7.88 20.79 -10.39
N VAL A 89 -7.10 19.76 -10.01
CA VAL A 89 -5.90 19.34 -10.73
C VAL A 89 -6.06 17.88 -11.15
N GLY A 90 -6.21 17.69 -12.46
CA GLY A 90 -6.55 16.40 -13.04
C GLY A 90 -7.97 15.97 -12.63
N ARG A 91 -8.09 14.88 -11.89
CA ARG A 91 -9.37 14.32 -11.44
C ARG A 91 -9.75 14.70 -10.01
N TYR A 92 -8.88 15.42 -9.30
CA TYR A 92 -8.98 15.64 -7.87
C TYR A 92 -9.07 17.13 -7.56
N GLU A 93 -9.75 17.48 -6.48
CA GLU A 93 -9.71 18.84 -5.95
C GLU A 93 -8.32 19.12 -5.37
N MET A 94 -7.92 20.39 -5.31
CA MET A 94 -6.65 20.78 -4.69
C MET A 94 -6.60 20.35 -3.22
N ASP A 95 -7.73 20.36 -2.51
CA ASP A 95 -7.79 19.89 -1.12
C ASP A 95 -7.54 18.39 -0.97
N ASP A 96 -7.90 17.58 -1.97
CA ASP A 96 -7.53 16.17 -1.99
C ASP A 96 -6.01 16.02 -2.11
N TRP A 97 -5.39 16.82 -2.99
CA TRP A 97 -3.94 16.84 -3.17
C TRP A 97 -3.20 17.30 -1.91
N ARG A 98 -3.64 18.40 -1.29
CA ARG A 98 -3.07 18.90 -0.03
C ARG A 98 -3.15 17.83 1.05
N ARG A 99 -4.31 17.20 1.22
CA ARG A 99 -4.53 16.13 2.20
C ARG A 99 -3.65 14.92 1.92
N ALA A 100 -3.54 14.52 0.65
CA ALA A 100 -2.68 13.40 0.25
C ALA A 100 -1.23 13.69 0.62
N LEU A 101 -0.66 14.81 0.17
CA LEU A 101 0.73 15.16 0.39
C LEU A 101 1.06 15.55 1.85
N SER A 102 0.05 15.85 2.67
CA SER A 102 0.21 16.00 4.11
C SER A 102 0.14 14.69 4.90
N THR A 103 -0.32 13.59 4.28
CA THR A 103 -0.51 12.30 4.95
C THR A 103 0.85 11.64 5.23
N THR A 104 1.05 11.14 6.44
CA THR A 104 2.27 10.42 6.82
C THR A 104 2.37 9.09 6.07
N VAL A 105 3.59 8.61 5.81
CA VAL A 105 3.80 7.29 5.19
C VAL A 105 3.20 6.17 6.05
N TYR A 106 3.26 6.30 7.38
CA TYR A 106 2.69 5.32 8.32
C TYR A 106 1.18 5.29 8.25
N ARG A 107 0.50 6.45 8.26
CA ARG A 107 -0.96 6.53 8.10
C ARG A 107 -1.40 5.81 6.83
N ARG A 108 -0.71 6.09 5.71
CA ARG A 108 -1.05 5.46 4.44
C ARG A 108 -0.77 3.97 4.44
N LEU A 109 0.33 3.53 5.05
CA LEU A 109 0.65 2.12 5.21
C LEU A 109 -0.44 1.40 6.03
N SER A 110 -0.91 2.00 7.13
CA SER A 110 -1.97 1.43 7.98
C SER A 110 -3.29 1.24 7.21
N GLU A 111 -3.69 2.24 6.42
CA GLU A 111 -4.88 2.13 5.55
C GLU A 111 -4.73 0.99 4.54
N ILE A 112 -3.59 0.95 3.83
CA ILE A 112 -3.31 -0.06 2.80
C ILE A 112 -3.17 -1.45 3.40
N TRP A 113 -2.57 -1.58 4.58
CA TRP A 113 -2.42 -2.84 5.28
C TRP A 113 -3.79 -3.46 5.59
N LEU A 114 -4.66 -2.70 6.23
CA LEU A 114 -6.00 -3.17 6.59
C LEU A 114 -6.82 -3.53 5.36
N VAL A 115 -6.73 -2.72 4.29
CA VAL A 115 -7.38 -3.01 3.01
C VAL A 115 -6.84 -4.30 2.38
N SER A 116 -5.52 -4.48 2.38
CA SER A 116 -4.87 -5.69 1.83
C SER A 116 -5.32 -6.94 2.58
N CYS A 117 -5.31 -6.91 3.91
CA CYS A 117 -5.79 -8.00 4.76
C CYS A 117 -7.25 -8.36 4.47
N ARG A 118 -8.13 -7.36 4.37
CA ARG A 118 -9.54 -7.54 4.06
C ARG A 118 -9.78 -8.14 2.67
N LEU A 119 -9.08 -7.62 1.65
CA LEU A 119 -9.15 -8.16 0.29
C LEU A 119 -8.64 -9.59 0.22
N TRP A 120 -7.52 -9.91 0.87
CA TRP A 120 -6.98 -11.26 0.91
C TRP A 120 -7.93 -12.25 1.57
N ARG A 121 -8.48 -11.90 2.75
CA ARG A 121 -9.49 -12.73 3.45
C ARG A 121 -10.73 -12.99 2.59
N ALA A 122 -11.11 -12.04 1.75
CA ALA A 122 -12.22 -12.20 0.80
C ALA A 122 -11.81 -12.93 -0.51
N GLY A 123 -10.55 -13.35 -0.66
CA GLY A 123 -10.02 -13.95 -1.89
C GLY A 123 -9.94 -12.97 -3.07
N LEU A 124 -9.85 -11.67 -2.80
CA LEU A 124 -9.88 -10.58 -3.78
C LEU A 124 -8.50 -9.98 -4.04
N GLY A 125 -7.58 -10.03 -3.08
CA GLY A 125 -6.21 -9.50 -3.17
C GLY A 125 -5.14 -10.55 -2.90
N PRO A 126 -3.86 -10.26 -3.23
CA PRO A 126 -2.72 -11.08 -2.81
C PRO A 126 -2.58 -11.07 -1.28
N GLN A 127 -1.93 -12.09 -0.71
CA GLN A 127 -1.65 -12.09 0.72
C GLN A 127 -0.68 -10.95 1.09
N PRO A 128 -1.01 -10.11 2.08
CA PRO A 128 -0.02 -9.25 2.70
C PRO A 128 0.92 -10.11 3.54
N LEU A 129 2.22 -10.02 3.24
CA LEU A 129 3.28 -10.84 3.84
C LEU A 129 4.05 -10.08 4.90
N GLY A 130 3.89 -8.76 5.01
CA GLY A 130 4.69 -7.99 5.95
C GLY A 130 4.79 -6.51 5.63
N ILE A 131 5.63 -5.82 6.39
CA ILE A 131 5.91 -4.40 6.24
C ILE A 131 7.41 -4.18 6.10
N CYS A 132 7.78 -3.08 5.47
CA CYS A 132 9.18 -2.69 5.34
C CYS A 132 9.37 -1.22 5.73
N PHE A 133 10.52 -0.93 6.32
CA PHE A 133 10.93 0.40 6.78
C PHE A 133 12.25 0.81 6.14
N VAL A 134 12.41 2.12 5.94
CA VAL A 134 13.60 2.75 5.39
C VAL A 134 13.94 3.97 6.23
N ASP A 135 15.14 3.99 6.81
CA ASP A 135 15.64 5.16 7.55
C ASP A 135 15.89 6.33 6.59
N GLN A 136 16.57 6.03 5.47
CA GLN A 136 16.96 7.03 4.49
C GLN A 136 16.53 6.65 3.06
N TYR A 137 15.46 7.29 2.59
CA TYR A 137 15.03 7.23 1.20
C TYR A 137 15.71 8.32 0.39
N VAL A 138 16.26 7.94 -0.75
CA VAL A 138 16.88 8.85 -1.72
C VAL A 138 16.22 8.62 -3.07
N ARG A 139 15.81 9.68 -3.75
CA ARG A 139 15.28 9.62 -5.12
C ARG A 139 16.00 10.63 -5.98
N ASP A 140 16.51 10.19 -7.12
CA ASP A 140 17.19 11.06 -8.10
C ASP A 140 18.25 11.97 -7.46
N ARG A 141 19.09 11.37 -6.60
CA ARG A 141 20.16 12.02 -5.82
C ARG A 141 19.70 13.02 -4.75
N LYS A 142 18.40 13.11 -4.47
CA LYS A 142 17.85 13.92 -3.39
C LYS A 142 17.52 13.05 -2.18
N SER A 143 18.10 13.41 -1.03
CA SER A 143 17.71 12.84 0.27
C SER A 143 16.31 13.30 0.64
N LEU A 144 15.43 12.35 0.97
CA LEU A 144 14.01 12.58 1.24
C LEU A 144 13.58 12.06 2.62
N GLY A 145 14.51 11.56 3.44
CA GLY A 145 14.23 11.09 4.80
C GLY A 145 13.55 9.71 4.84
N PRO A 146 12.87 9.36 5.94
CA PRO A 146 12.34 8.01 6.13
C PRO A 146 11.14 7.71 5.22
N SER A 147 10.97 6.43 4.90
CA SER A 147 9.82 5.88 4.19
C SER A 147 9.45 4.49 4.72
N CYS A 148 8.36 3.93 4.23
CA CYS A 148 7.93 2.57 4.55
C CYS A 148 7.14 1.96 3.40
N GLY A 149 6.75 0.70 3.57
CA GLY A 149 6.14 -0.08 2.52
C GLY A 149 5.44 -1.35 2.98
N LEU A 150 4.87 -2.05 2.00
CA LEU A 150 4.15 -3.31 2.16
C LEU A 150 4.91 -4.42 1.43
N ILE A 151 5.01 -5.57 2.08
CA ILE A 151 5.44 -6.83 1.46
C ILE A 151 4.17 -7.62 1.11
N SER A 152 4.02 -8.07 -0.13
CA SER A 152 2.82 -8.77 -0.60
C SER A 152 3.19 -9.82 -1.63
N GLU A 153 2.48 -10.95 -1.65
CA GLU A 153 2.69 -11.99 -2.68
C GLU A 153 2.76 -11.38 -4.08
N ASN A 154 3.71 -11.89 -4.86
CA ASN A 154 3.77 -11.56 -6.27
C ASN A 154 2.54 -12.10 -7.02
N VAL A 155 1.66 -11.19 -7.44
CA VAL A 155 0.43 -11.52 -8.17
C VAL A 155 0.69 -12.37 -9.42
N TYR A 156 1.86 -12.26 -10.03
CA TYR A 156 2.22 -13.05 -11.22
C TYR A 156 2.46 -14.53 -10.91
N HIS A 157 2.64 -14.90 -9.65
CA HIS A 157 2.73 -16.29 -9.21
C HIS A 157 1.36 -16.89 -8.83
N LEU A 158 0.31 -16.06 -8.70
CA LEU A 158 -1.03 -16.49 -8.30
C LEU A 158 -1.88 -16.99 -9.49
N PRO A 159 -2.77 -17.98 -9.34
CA PRO A 159 -3.65 -18.43 -10.41
C PRO A 159 -4.54 -17.29 -10.93
N ARG A 160 -4.80 -17.25 -12.24
CA ARG A 160 -5.74 -16.28 -12.79
C ARG A 160 -7.16 -16.56 -12.31
N LYS A 161 -7.89 -15.51 -11.92
CA LYS A 161 -9.32 -15.56 -11.62
C LYS A 161 -10.08 -14.42 -12.29
N ARG A 162 -11.41 -14.43 -12.18
CA ARG A 162 -12.23 -13.32 -12.65
C ARG A 162 -11.98 -12.08 -11.80
N ASN A 163 -12.02 -10.92 -12.44
CA ASN A 163 -11.96 -9.64 -11.75
C ASN A 163 -13.06 -9.54 -10.69
N ALA A 164 -12.70 -9.01 -9.53
CA ALA A 164 -13.63 -8.65 -8.48
C ALA A 164 -14.61 -7.58 -8.97
N THR A 165 -15.88 -7.77 -8.64
CA THR A 165 -16.91 -6.75 -8.80
C THR A 165 -16.80 -5.68 -7.72
N LEU A 166 -17.33 -4.48 -7.99
CA LEU A 166 -17.36 -3.41 -6.99
C LEU A 166 -18.11 -3.82 -5.71
N SER A 167 -19.20 -4.58 -5.85
CA SER A 167 -19.96 -5.09 -4.70
C SER A 167 -19.15 -6.05 -3.85
N GLN A 168 -18.32 -6.91 -4.46
CA GLN A 168 -17.41 -7.79 -3.71
C GLN A 168 -16.33 -6.99 -2.97
N ILE A 169 -15.75 -5.97 -3.61
CA ILE A 169 -14.76 -5.09 -2.96
C ILE A 169 -15.39 -4.40 -1.74
N LYS A 170 -16.59 -3.83 -1.89
CA LYS A 170 -17.31 -3.20 -0.77
C LYS A 170 -17.68 -4.20 0.33
N ALA A 171 -18.14 -5.41 -0.04
CA ALA A 171 -18.47 -6.47 0.90
C ALA A 171 -17.26 -6.97 1.71
N ALA A 172 -16.04 -6.82 1.17
CA ALA A 172 -14.80 -7.06 1.92
C ALA A 172 -14.50 -5.96 2.96
N GLY A 173 -15.35 -4.94 3.11
CA GLY A 173 -15.11 -3.81 4.02
C GLY A 173 -14.12 -2.80 3.45
N VAL A 174 -14.08 -2.62 2.14
CA VAL A 174 -13.21 -1.66 1.47
C VAL A 174 -14.04 -0.50 0.90
N VAL A 175 -13.58 0.72 1.13
CA VAL A 175 -14.10 1.95 0.51
C VAL A 175 -13.19 2.28 -0.67
N PRO A 176 -13.64 2.07 -1.92
CA PRO A 176 -12.87 2.42 -3.11
C PRO A 176 -12.62 3.92 -3.18
N ASP A 177 -11.55 4.31 -3.86
CA ASP A 177 -11.28 5.71 -4.16
C ASP A 177 -12.25 6.28 -5.21
N GLN A 178 -12.29 7.60 -5.34
CA GLN A 178 -13.25 8.27 -6.20
C GLN A 178 -13.13 7.91 -7.70
N ILE A 179 -11.94 7.52 -8.16
CA ILE A 179 -11.71 7.13 -9.56
C ILE A 179 -11.77 5.61 -9.76
N LEU A 180 -12.15 4.85 -8.73
CA LEU A 180 -12.26 3.40 -8.74
C LEU A 180 -10.98 2.72 -9.27
N SER A 181 -9.80 3.20 -8.88
CA SER A 181 -8.50 2.68 -9.32
C SER A 181 -8.38 1.19 -9.00
N CYS A 182 -8.69 0.79 -7.77
CA CYS A 182 -8.64 -0.59 -7.31
C CYS A 182 -9.59 -1.54 -8.05
N PHE A 183 -10.67 -1.01 -8.62
CA PHE A 183 -11.61 -1.78 -9.44
C PHE A 183 -11.15 -1.86 -10.91
N ARG A 184 -10.65 -0.75 -11.46
CA ARG A 184 -10.23 -0.66 -12.88
C ARG A 184 -8.89 -1.32 -13.17
N GLN A 185 -7.98 -1.35 -12.19
CA GLN A 185 -6.59 -1.79 -12.34
C GLN A 185 -6.35 -3.08 -11.56
N GLN A 186 -7.09 -4.12 -11.92
CA GLN A 186 -6.90 -5.45 -11.38
C GLN A 186 -5.93 -6.24 -12.26
N GLU A 187 -5.06 -7.01 -11.63
CA GLU A 187 -4.09 -7.86 -12.32
C GLU A 187 -4.42 -9.33 -12.05
N ARG A 188 -4.56 -10.15 -13.09
CA ARG A 188 -4.94 -11.57 -12.99
C ARG A 188 -6.21 -11.85 -12.16
N GLY A 189 -7.10 -10.87 -12.03
CA GLY A 189 -8.31 -10.95 -11.22
C GLY A 189 -8.15 -10.50 -9.76
N TYR A 190 -6.98 -9.99 -9.37
CA TYR A 190 -6.68 -9.51 -8.04
C TYR A 190 -6.64 -7.99 -7.98
N VAL A 191 -7.18 -7.44 -6.88
CA VAL A 191 -7.10 -6.02 -6.56
C VAL A 191 -5.71 -5.72 -6.01
N ILE A 192 -4.91 -4.96 -6.78
CA ILE A 192 -3.50 -4.67 -6.43
C ILE A 192 -3.15 -3.18 -6.39
N ASP A 193 -3.93 -2.31 -7.05
CA ASP A 193 -3.72 -0.87 -7.03
C ASP A 193 -4.57 -0.22 -5.94
N LEU A 194 -3.94 0.13 -4.82
CA LEU A 194 -4.60 0.69 -3.64
C LEU A 194 -4.26 2.17 -3.43
N CYS A 195 -3.36 2.73 -4.24
CA CYS A 195 -2.84 4.09 -4.10
C CYS A 195 -3.44 5.04 -5.13
N SER A 196 -4.08 6.08 -4.63
CA SER A 196 -4.43 7.27 -5.42
C SER A 196 -4.37 8.50 -4.51
N VAL A 197 -4.71 9.70 -5.03
CA VAL A 197 -4.69 10.93 -4.20
C VAL A 197 -5.55 10.73 -2.95
N VAL A 198 -6.79 10.30 -3.10
CA VAL A 198 -7.66 9.96 -1.95
C VAL A 198 -7.25 8.61 -1.34
N GLY A 199 -6.86 7.66 -2.20
CA GLY A 199 -6.49 6.30 -1.83
C GLY A 199 -7.68 5.46 -1.40
N VAL A 200 -7.50 4.14 -1.44
CA VAL A 200 -8.49 3.18 -0.96
C VAL A 200 -8.43 3.13 0.56
N LYS A 201 -9.59 3.02 1.23
CA LYS A 201 -9.67 3.02 2.69
C LYS A 201 -10.39 1.80 3.25
N PRO A 202 -10.05 1.35 4.47
CA PRO A 202 -10.85 0.37 5.17
C PRO A 202 -12.15 1.01 5.68
N ALA A 203 -13.30 0.38 5.44
CA ALA A 203 -14.59 0.84 5.95
C ALA A 203 -14.64 0.74 7.49
N ASN A 204 -15.15 1.77 8.17
CA ASN A 204 -15.39 1.79 9.61
C ASN A 204 -14.19 1.40 10.49
N ALA A 205 -12.96 1.75 10.08
CA ALA A 205 -11.73 1.27 10.74
C ALA A 205 -10.79 2.38 11.23
N GLU A 206 -11.31 3.59 11.45
CA GLU A 206 -10.49 4.76 11.78
C GLU A 206 -9.68 4.57 13.08
N ALA A 207 -10.25 3.88 14.08
CA ALA A 207 -9.56 3.59 15.33
C ALA A 207 -8.39 2.62 15.11
N GLU A 208 -8.61 1.57 14.32
CA GLU A 208 -7.58 0.59 13.96
C GLU A 208 -6.47 1.21 13.12
N VAL A 209 -6.83 2.10 12.18
CA VAL A 209 -5.83 2.84 11.39
C VAL A 209 -4.96 3.71 12.30
N ARG A 210 -5.54 4.46 13.23
CA ARG A 210 -4.76 5.28 14.19
C ARG A 210 -3.86 4.43 15.08
N ARG A 211 -4.38 3.32 15.59
CA ARG A 211 -3.60 2.40 16.43
C ARG A 211 -2.41 1.82 15.65
N LEU A 212 -2.63 1.35 14.43
CA LEU A 212 -1.56 0.84 13.57
C LEU A 212 -0.56 1.94 13.20
N GLU A 213 -1.02 3.16 12.91
CA GLU A 213 -0.14 4.28 12.57
C GLU A 213 0.86 4.54 13.70
N GLN A 214 0.38 4.58 14.95
CA GLN A 214 1.22 4.76 16.12
C GLN A 214 2.23 3.61 16.27
N ILE A 215 1.78 2.36 16.19
CA ILE A 215 2.64 1.18 16.32
C ILE A 215 3.72 1.16 15.23
N LEU A 216 3.38 1.49 13.98
CA LEU A 216 4.35 1.54 12.89
C LEU A 216 5.40 2.64 13.12
N ALA A 217 4.99 3.81 13.62
CA ALA A 217 5.91 4.89 13.94
C ALA A 217 6.88 4.49 15.07
N GLU A 218 6.37 3.89 16.14
CA GLU A 218 7.16 3.39 17.27
C GLU A 218 8.11 2.26 16.85
N ALA A 219 7.60 1.30 16.05
CA ALA A 219 8.39 0.18 15.53
C ALA A 219 9.57 0.65 14.67
N HIS A 220 9.35 1.66 13.82
CA HIS A 220 10.42 2.23 13.01
C HIS A 220 11.48 2.89 13.90
N GLN A 221 11.07 3.71 14.88
CA GLN A 221 12.00 4.39 15.79
C GLN A 221 12.80 3.40 16.65
N ALA A 222 12.15 2.36 17.16
CA ALA A 222 12.78 1.34 17.99
C ALA A 222 13.61 0.33 17.19
N ARG A 223 13.49 0.32 15.85
CA ARG A 223 13.99 -0.75 14.97
C ARG A 223 13.60 -2.14 15.48
N ASN A 224 12.40 -2.26 16.01
CA ASN A 224 11.89 -3.48 16.61
C ASN A 224 10.41 -3.62 16.30
N VAL A 225 9.95 -4.86 16.13
CA VAL A 225 8.54 -5.17 15.96
C VAL A 225 7.97 -5.46 17.35
N PRO A 226 7.03 -4.66 17.85
CA PRO A 226 6.33 -5.01 19.07
C PRO A 226 5.53 -6.31 18.85
N ASP A 227 5.45 -7.20 19.85
CA ASP A 227 4.60 -8.40 19.79
C ASP A 227 3.15 -8.06 19.39
N SER A 228 2.68 -6.86 19.77
CA SER A 228 1.36 -6.33 19.41
C SER A 228 1.14 -6.13 17.90
N LEU A 229 2.21 -5.97 17.12
CA LEU A 229 2.11 -5.83 15.68
C LEU A 229 1.74 -7.17 15.06
N ASP A 230 2.33 -8.29 15.50
CA ASP A 230 1.89 -9.62 15.06
C ASP A 230 0.43 -9.87 15.42
N ASP A 231 -0.03 -9.55 16.63
CA ASP A 231 -1.45 -9.72 16.99
C ASP A 231 -2.42 -8.89 16.11
N LEU A 232 -2.04 -7.66 15.73
CA LEU A 232 -2.82 -6.77 14.88
C LEU A 232 -2.74 -7.12 13.39
N LEU A 233 -1.57 -7.51 12.91
CA LEU A 233 -1.34 -7.96 11.54
C LEU A 233 -1.93 -9.36 11.32
N LEU A 234 -1.97 -10.21 12.36
CA LEU A 234 -2.61 -11.53 12.34
C LEU A 234 -4.13 -11.42 12.43
N GLY A 235 -4.61 -10.38 13.11
CA GLY A 235 -6.02 -10.09 13.31
C GLY A 235 -6.70 -11.15 14.16
N ASN A 236 -6.18 -11.34 15.38
CA ASN A 236 -6.97 -11.86 16.49
C ASN A 236 -8.10 -10.87 16.78
N THR A 237 -9.13 -10.94 15.93
CA THR A 237 -10.39 -10.21 16.03
C THR A 237 -11.49 -11.10 16.59
N ASP A 238 -11.14 -12.15 17.35
CA ASP A 238 -12.13 -12.92 18.12
C ASP A 238 -12.78 -12.08 19.24
N ASN A 239 -12.34 -10.83 19.42
CA ASN A 239 -12.95 -9.80 20.27
C ASN A 239 -13.39 -8.53 19.50
N LEU A 240 -13.74 -8.61 18.21
CA LEU A 240 -14.40 -7.53 17.46
C LEU A 240 -15.73 -7.97 16.85
#